data_AF-A0A9J6GIJ5-F1
#
_entry.id   AF-A0A9J6GIJ5-F1
#
_cell.length_a   1.000
_cell.length_b   1.000
_cell.length_c   1.000
_cell.angle_alpha   90.00
_cell.angle_beta   90.00
_cell.angle_gamma   90.00
#
_symmetry.space_group_name_H-M   'P 1'
#
loop_
_entity.id
_entity.type
_entity.pdbx_description
1 polymer ?
#
loop_
_entity_poly.entity_id
_entity_poly.type
_entity_poly.pdbx_seq_one_letter_code
_entity_poly.pdbx_strand_id
1 'polypeptide(L)'
;MLRGLGDSEWNDYEVVKKAVLPELRLSPAEYLDRFSKAARRNDETWSQFASRVGTLFLYYLKTRKVETKDEVVALMVADRIKNSLSTEGLEYVRLRERTRAGERTRGQ
;
A
#
# COMPACT_ATOMS: atom_id res chain seq x y z
N MET A 1 13.85 2.59 -18.51
CA MET A 1 13.45 4.01 -18.55
C MET A 1 12.17 4.14 -17.76
N LEU A 2 12.11 5.07 -16.81
CA LEU A 2 10.87 5.44 -16.10
C LEU A 2 9.84 5.83 -17.16
N ARG A 3 8.61 5.30 -17.09
CA ARG A 3 7.64 5.54 -18.17
C ARG A 3 7.17 7.00 -18.10
N GLY A 4 7.38 7.75 -19.18
CA GLY A 4 6.69 9.03 -19.42
C GLY A 4 7.49 10.31 -19.18
N LEU A 5 8.82 10.28 -19.09
CA LEU A 5 9.65 11.49 -19.05
C LEU A 5 10.38 11.71 -20.40
N GLY A 6 10.24 12.91 -20.97
CA GLY A 6 10.99 13.36 -22.14
C GLY A 6 12.40 13.84 -21.81
N ASP A 7 13.29 13.94 -22.81
CA ASP A 7 14.73 14.21 -22.64
C ASP A 7 15.05 15.50 -21.85
N SER A 8 14.20 16.54 -21.97
CA SER A 8 14.37 17.79 -21.23
C SER A 8 13.99 17.69 -19.74
N GLU A 9 13.15 16.72 -19.36
CA GLU A 9 12.64 16.54 -18.00
C GLU A 9 13.62 15.77 -17.11
N TRP A 10 14.60 15.06 -17.70
CA TRP A 10 15.63 14.31 -16.98
C TRP A 10 16.62 15.20 -16.22
N ASN A 11 16.72 16.48 -16.57
CA ASN A 11 17.60 17.44 -15.89
C ASN A 11 16.96 18.10 -14.66
N ASP A 12 15.66 17.89 -14.43
CA ASP A 12 14.97 18.41 -13.25
C ASP A 12 14.82 17.31 -12.18
N TYR A 13 15.56 17.49 -11.08
CA TYR A 13 15.56 16.57 -9.95
C TYR A 13 14.16 16.34 -9.36
N GLU A 14 13.34 17.38 -9.23
CA GLU A 14 12.01 17.25 -8.62
C GLU A 14 11.04 16.50 -9.55
N VAL A 15 11.19 16.66 -10.87
CA VAL A 15 10.41 15.91 -11.86
C VAL A 15 10.80 14.43 -11.85
N VAL A 16 12.10 14.13 -11.90
CA VAL A 16 12.60 12.75 -11.85
C VAL A 16 12.21 12.09 -10.53
N LYS A 17 12.37 12.77 -9.40
CA LYS A 17 11.97 12.27 -8.07
C LYS A 17 10.48 11.94 -8.00
N LYS A 18 9.61 12.80 -8.55
CA LYS A 18 8.16 12.53 -8.60
C LYS A 18 7.80 11.34 -9.48
N ALA A 19 8.57 11.07 -10.54
CA ALA A 19 8.35 9.92 -11.41
C ALA A 19 8.86 8.61 -10.80
N VAL A 20 10.03 8.62 -10.14
CA VAL A 20 10.63 7.42 -9.52
C VAL A 20 9.87 6.97 -8.27
N LEU A 21 9.48 7.91 -7.41
CA LEU A 21 8.94 7.58 -6.10
C LEU A 21 7.68 6.67 -6.15
N PRO A 22 6.71 6.87 -7.06
CA PRO A 22 5.58 5.95 -7.22
C PRO A 22 6.00 4.55 -7.66
N GLU A 23 6.99 4.41 -8.53
CA GLU A 23 7.47 3.11 -9.01
C GLU A 23 8.19 2.31 -7.90
N LEU A 24 8.80 3.01 -6.94
CA LEU A 24 9.45 2.41 -5.77
C LEU A 24 8.51 2.15 -4.58
N ARG A 25 7.26 2.66 -4.64
CA ARG A 25 6.28 2.42 -3.58
C ARG A 25 5.76 1.00 -3.67
N LEU A 26 5.72 0.33 -2.52
CA LEU A 26 5.11 -0.98 -2.42
C LEU A 26 3.59 -0.87 -2.59
N SER A 27 2.97 -1.95 -3.05
CA SER A 27 1.52 -2.07 -2.99
C SER A 27 1.03 -2.08 -1.53
N PRO A 28 -0.23 -1.68 -1.26
CA PRO A 28 -0.79 -1.75 0.09
C PRO A 28 -0.68 -3.15 0.71
N ALA A 29 -0.85 -4.20 -0.09
CA ALA A 29 -0.75 -5.58 0.39
C ALA A 29 0.67 -5.92 0.84
N GLU A 30 1.70 -5.46 0.13
CA GLU A 30 3.11 -5.68 0.51
C GLU A 30 3.50 -4.89 1.76
N TYR A 31 2.99 -3.66 1.95
CA TYR A 31 3.21 -2.92 3.19
C TYR A 31 2.60 -3.68 4.38
N LEU A 32 1.38 -4.18 4.24
CA LEU A 32 0.71 -4.95 5.29
C LEU A 32 1.44 -6.27 5.58
N ASP A 33 1.87 -7.00 4.56
CA ASP A 33 2.63 -8.25 4.72
C ASP A 33 3.96 -8.01 5.46
N ARG A 34 4.72 -6.97 5.06
CA ARG A 34 5.96 -6.59 5.72
C ARG A 34 5.74 -6.14 7.15
N PHE A 35 4.65 -5.42 7.43
CA PHE A 35 4.27 -5.04 8.79
C PHE A 35 3.98 -6.28 9.65
N SER A 36 3.14 -7.20 9.15
CA SER A 36 2.75 -8.42 9.90
C SER A 36 3.91 -9.38 10.15
N LYS A 37 4.86 -9.49 9.22
CA LYS A 37 6.03 -10.36 9.32
C LYS A 37 7.26 -9.67 9.92
N ALA A 38 7.16 -8.41 10.31
CA ALA A 38 8.32 -7.67 10.81
C ALA A 38 8.85 -8.31 12.12
N ALA A 39 10.08 -8.79 12.08
CA ALA A 39 10.83 -9.22 13.25
C ALA A 39 11.98 -8.24 13.53
N ARG A 40 12.42 -8.18 14.80
CA ARG A 40 13.58 -7.38 15.19
C ARG A 40 14.84 -7.96 14.55
N ARG A 41 15.66 -7.11 13.95
CA ARG A 41 16.97 -7.46 13.42
C ARG A 41 18.03 -7.45 14.52
N ASN A 42 19.12 -8.17 14.31
CA ASN A 42 20.21 -8.25 15.30
C ASN A 42 21.00 -6.94 15.41
N ASP A 43 20.99 -6.13 14.35
CA ASP A 43 21.70 -4.85 14.21
C ASP A 43 20.84 -3.63 14.59
N GLU A 44 19.59 -3.82 15.01
CA GLU A 44 18.70 -2.71 15.38
C GLU A 44 18.30 -2.72 16.86
N THR A 45 18.18 -1.53 17.44
CA THR A 45 17.62 -1.33 18.78
C THR A 45 16.10 -1.49 18.77
N TRP A 46 15.49 -1.65 19.94
CA TRP A 46 14.03 -1.71 20.06
C TRP A 46 13.32 -0.44 19.57
N SER A 47 13.93 0.73 19.76
CA SER A 47 13.37 2.00 19.27
C SER A 47 13.44 2.10 17.74
N GLN A 48 14.52 1.62 17.12
CA GLN A 48 14.65 1.53 15.67
C GLN A 48 13.64 0.54 15.08
N PHE A 49 13.46 -0.62 15.73
CA PHE A 49 12.46 -1.60 15.33
C PHE A 49 11.04 -1.01 15.38
N ALA A 50 10.65 -0.39 16.50
CA ALA A 50 9.35 0.23 16.65
C ALA A 50 9.11 1.33 15.59
N SER A 51 10.11 2.17 15.33
CA SER A 51 10.04 3.21 14.30
C SER A 51 9.84 2.61 12.91
N ARG A 52 10.56 1.53 12.58
CA ARG A 52 10.45 0.82 11.29
C ARG A 52 9.07 0.19 11.10
N VAL A 53 8.58 -0.53 12.11
CA VAL A 53 7.26 -1.17 12.07
C VAL A 53 6.14 -0.12 11.99
N GLY A 54 6.23 0.94 12.80
CA GLY A 54 5.29 2.06 12.74
C GLY A 54 5.28 2.74 11.37
N THR A 55 6.46 2.94 10.77
CA THR A 55 6.58 3.52 9.42
C THR A 55 5.92 2.65 8.36
N LEU A 56 6.09 1.33 8.40
CA LEU A 56 5.41 0.41 7.48
C LEU A 56 3.88 0.54 7.56
N PHE A 57 3.35 0.62 8.79
CA PHE A 57 1.91 0.76 9.00
C PHE A 57 1.40 2.14 8.55
N LEU A 58 2.13 3.21 8.82
CA LEU A 58 1.76 4.55 8.35
C LEU A 58 1.75 4.63 6.82
N TYR A 59 2.73 4.03 6.14
CA TYR A 59 2.71 3.96 4.68
C TYR A 59 1.54 3.12 4.16
N TYR A 60 1.21 2.01 4.82
CA TYR A 60 0.02 1.23 4.49
C TYR A 60 -1.24 2.11 4.53
N LEU A 61 -1.50 2.81 5.63
CA LEU A 61 -2.64 3.72 5.79
C LEU A 61 -2.65 4.83 4.74
N LYS A 62 -1.48 5.43 4.46
CA LYS A 62 -1.33 6.49 3.46
C LYS A 62 -1.67 6.02 2.06
N THR A 63 -1.25 4.81 1.67
CA THR A 63 -1.60 4.23 0.35
C THR A 63 -3.09 3.92 0.22
N ARG A 64 -3.76 3.64 1.34
CA ARG A 64 -5.21 3.40 1.41
C ARG A 64 -6.03 4.68 1.61
N LYS A 65 -5.37 5.84 1.75
CA LYS A 65 -5.99 7.16 1.98
C LYS A 65 -6.90 7.17 3.22
N VAL A 66 -6.46 6.51 4.29
CA VAL A 66 -7.15 6.49 5.58
C VAL A 66 -6.81 7.75 6.36
N GLU A 67 -7.83 8.47 6.83
CA GLU A 67 -7.69 9.75 7.53
C GLU A 67 -8.24 9.69 8.96
N THR A 68 -9.22 8.82 9.21
CA THR A 68 -9.88 8.73 10.52
C THR A 68 -9.56 7.42 11.24
N LYS A 69 -9.68 7.44 12.57
CA LYS A 69 -9.53 6.23 13.39
C LYS A 69 -10.55 5.16 12.99
N ASP A 70 -11.78 5.54 12.68
CA ASP A 70 -12.84 4.59 12.32
C ASP A 70 -12.54 3.89 10.99
N GLU A 71 -11.97 4.62 10.03
CA GLU A 71 -11.49 4.03 8.76
C GLU A 71 -10.33 3.05 8.99
N VAL A 72 -9.41 3.32 9.93
CA VAL A 72 -8.36 2.36 10.31
C VAL A 72 -9.00 1.07 10.82
N VAL A 73 -9.98 1.19 11.74
CA VAL A 73 -10.67 0.03 12.32
C VAL A 73 -11.38 -0.77 11.23
N ALA A 74 -12.17 -0.10 10.38
CA ALA A 74 -12.90 -0.74 9.29
C ALA A 74 -11.95 -1.45 8.31
N LEU A 75 -10.82 -0.81 7.96
CA LEU A 75 -9.82 -1.39 7.08
C LEU A 75 -9.19 -2.65 7.70
N MET A 76 -8.83 -2.61 8.97
CA MET A 76 -8.26 -3.77 9.68
C MET A 76 -9.22 -4.93 9.80
N VAL A 77 -10.50 -4.65 10.06
CA VAL A 77 -11.55 -5.68 10.07
C VAL A 77 -11.72 -6.29 8.67
N ALA A 78 -11.78 -5.46 7.63
CA ALA A 78 -11.91 -5.93 6.26
C ALA A 78 -10.72 -6.81 5.84
N ASP A 79 -9.49 -6.40 6.13
CA ASP A 79 -8.29 -7.18 5.82
C ASP A 79 -8.26 -8.50 6.61
N ARG A 80 -8.67 -8.49 7.89
CA ARG A 80 -8.76 -9.71 8.70
C ARG A 80 -9.77 -10.71 8.13
N ILE A 81 -10.95 -10.23 7.74
CA ILE A 81 -11.97 -11.06 7.09
C ILE A 81 -11.43 -11.64 5.78
N LYS A 82 -10.82 -10.80 4.93
CA LYS A 82 -10.19 -11.26 3.68
C LYS A 82 -9.16 -12.35 3.91
N ASN A 83 -8.31 -12.20 4.92
CA ASN A 83 -7.27 -13.18 5.27
C ASN A 83 -7.83 -14.48 5.86
N SER A 84 -9.08 -14.49 6.33
CA SER A 84 -9.76 -15.71 6.82
C SER A 84 -10.49 -16.50 5.73
N LEU A 85 -10.61 -15.96 4.52
CA LEU A 85 -11.27 -16.66 3.41
C LEU A 85 -10.35 -17.74 2.83
N SER A 86 -10.95 -18.84 2.35
CA SER A 86 -10.25 -19.80 1.49
C SER A 86 -9.77 -19.11 0.21
N THR A 87 -8.76 -19.68 -0.45
CA THR A 87 -8.19 -19.13 -1.69
C THR A 87 -9.29 -18.83 -2.74
N GLU A 88 -10.29 -19.69 -2.86
CA GLU A 88 -11.44 -19.55 -3.76
C GLU A 88 -12.36 -18.38 -3.36
N GLY A 89 -12.65 -18.22 -2.06
CA GLY A 89 -13.44 -17.10 -1.55
C GLY A 89 -12.74 -15.75 -1.74
N LEU A 90 -11.40 -15.75 -1.66
CA LEU A 90 -10.58 -14.56 -1.83
C LEU A 90 -10.52 -14.09 -3.29
N GLU A 91 -10.44 -15.03 -4.25
CA GLU A 91 -10.53 -14.72 -5.68
C GLU A 91 -11.91 -14.16 -6.06
N TYR A 92 -13.00 -14.74 -5.54
CA TYR A 92 -14.35 -14.23 -5.77
C TYR A 92 -14.54 -12.79 -5.26
N VAL A 93 -14.06 -12.49 -4.05
CA VAL A 93 -14.12 -11.14 -3.47
C VAL A 93 -13.28 -10.16 -4.29
N ARG A 94 -12.05 -10.54 -4.69
CA ARG A 94 -11.18 -9.70 -5.53
C ARG A 94 -11.81 -9.39 -6.89
N LEU A 95 -12.45 -10.37 -7.52
CA LEU A 95 -13.15 -10.19 -8.79
C LEU A 95 -14.29 -9.17 -8.63
N ARG A 96 -15.10 -9.30 -7.58
CA ARG A 96 -16.25 -8.43 -7.32
C ARG A 96 -15.84 -7.00 -6.96
N GLU A 97 -14.73 -6.81 -6.23
CA GLU A 97 -14.17 -5.48 -5.94
C GLU A 97 -13.71 -4.77 -7.21
N ARG A 98 -13.13 -5.49 -8.18
CA ARG A 98 -12.75 -4.92 -9.49
C ARG A 98 -13.96 -4.52 -10.32
N THR A 99 -15.02 -5.35 -10.35
CA THR A 99 -16.24 -5.05 -11.09
C THR A 99 -16.93 -3.78 -10.57
N ARG A 100 -17.04 -3.61 -9.24
CA ARG A 100 -17.60 -2.40 -8.63
C ARG A 100 -16.76 -1.15 -8.86
N ALA A 101 -15.43 -1.28 -8.95
CA ALA A 101 -14.55 -0.16 -9.28
C ALA A 101 -14.74 0.30 -10.74
N GLY A 102 -15.01 -0.62 -11.67
CA GLY A 102 -15.31 -0.33 -13.08
C GLY A 102 -16.71 0.26 -13.31
N GLU A 103 -17.70 -0.09 -12.50
CA GLU A 103 -19.05 0.49 -12.57
C GLU A 103 -19.07 1.96 -12.12
N ARG A 104 -18.22 2.34 -11.15
CA ARG A 104 -18.06 3.73 -10.71
C ARG A 104 -17.38 4.64 -11.75
N THR A 105 -16.65 4.08 -12.70
CA THR A 105 -15.96 4.85 -13.78
C THR A 105 -16.80 5.01 -15.04
N ARG A 106 -17.94 4.30 -15.16
CA ARG A 106 -18.88 4.42 -16.30
C ARG A 106 -20.13 5.25 -15.98
N GLY A 107 -20.28 5.71 -14.74
CA GLY A 107 -21.43 6.49 -14.26
C GLY A 107 -21.14 7.96 -13.97
N GLN A 108 -20.05 8.52 -14.54
CA GLN A 108 -19.75 9.96 -14.52
C GLN A 108 -19.55 10.46 -15.94
#